data_AF-A0A7X5WN28-F1
#
_entry.id   AF-A0A7X5WN28-F1
#
_cell.length_a   1.000
_cell.length_b   1.000
_cell.length_c   1.000
_cell.angle_alpha   90.00
_cell.angle_beta   90.00
_cell.angle_gamma   90.00
#
_symmetry.space_group_name_H-M   'P 1'
#
loop_
_entity.id
_entity.type
_entity.pdbx_description
1 polymer ?
#
loop_
_entity_poly.entity_id
_entity_poly.type
_entity_poly.pdbx_seq_one_letter_code
_entity_poly.pdbx_strand_id
1 'polypeptide(L)' 'PDAIVHAPLGLSTSSADEEKVVWSEALAAMPDLRHEIQEIVVEGDVEMARVIVTGTLRQDFAGLETTGAGFRIDQA' A
#
# COMPACT_ATOMS: atom_id res chain seq x y z
N PRO A 1 2.49 15.61 -11.49
CA PRO A 1 2.79 16.38 -10.27
C PRO A 1 3.82 15.63 -9.43
N ASP A 2 4.61 16.37 -8.65
CA ASP A 2 5.59 15.80 -7.74
C ASP A 2 4.83 15.15 -6.58
N ALA A 3 4.93 13.83 -6.44
CA ALA A 3 4.37 13.07 -5.34
C ALA A 3 5.53 12.35 -4.66
N ILE A 4 5.70 12.56 -3.35
CA ILE A 4 6.73 11.89 -2.57
C ILE A 4 6.02 10.91 -1.64
N VAL A 5 6.34 9.63 -1.77
CA VAL A 5 5.79 8.58 -0.90
C VAL A 5 6.91 8.04 -0.02
N HIS A 6 6.66 8.06 1.28
CA HIS A 6 7.54 7.47 2.28
C HIS A 6 6.94 6.12 2.71
N ALA A 7 7.52 5.04 2.21
CA ALA A 7 7.08 3.68 2.48
C ALA A 7 8.24 2.78 2.93
N PRO A 8 7.98 1.79 3.81
CA PRO A 8 8.99 0.82 4.23
C PRO A 8 9.37 -0.13 3.09
N LEU A 9 10.31 -1.07 3.36
CA LEU A 9 10.73 -2.12 2.42
C LEU A 9 11.30 -1.60 1.09
N GLY A 10 11.84 -0.37 1.08
CA GLY A 10 12.41 0.22 -0.12
C GLY A 10 11.38 0.70 -1.15
N LEU A 11 10.09 0.80 -0.76
CA LEU A 11 9.00 1.22 -1.65
C LEU A 11 8.80 2.74 -1.73
N SER A 12 9.70 3.54 -1.15
CA SER A 12 9.57 5.00 -1.22
C SER A 12 9.78 5.50 -2.65
N THR A 13 8.91 6.39 -3.14
CA THR A 13 8.93 6.94 -4.50
C THR A 13 8.99 8.47 -4.49
N SER A 14 9.45 9.06 -5.60
CA SER A 14 9.63 10.51 -5.75
C SER A 14 8.76 11.13 -6.85
N SER A 15 7.93 10.31 -7.50
CA SER A 15 6.97 10.77 -8.50
C SER A 15 5.69 9.94 -8.51
N ALA A 16 4.61 10.55 -9.01
CA ALA A 16 3.34 9.87 -9.19
C ALA A 16 3.40 8.70 -10.20
N ASP A 17 4.33 8.73 -11.14
CA ASP A 17 4.47 7.65 -12.13
C ASP A 17 5.23 6.46 -11.56
N GLU A 18 6.27 6.69 -10.76
CA GLU A 18 6.93 5.64 -9.96
C GLU A 18 5.94 4.98 -9.01
N GLU A 19 5.11 5.77 -8.32
CA GLU A 19 4.12 5.25 -7.39
C GLU A 19 3.08 4.36 -8.08
N LYS A 20 2.59 4.75 -9.27
CA LYS A 20 1.67 3.91 -10.05
C LYS A 20 2.28 2.57 -10.46
N VAL A 21 3.59 2.52 -10.71
CA VAL A 21 4.29 1.25 -11.00
C VAL A 21 4.25 0.35 -9.77
N VAL A 22 4.56 0.88 -8.58
CA VAL A 22 4.46 0.13 -7.32
C VAL A 22 3.05 -0.42 -7.10
N TRP A 23 2.00 0.39 -7.30
CA TRP A 23 0.61 -0.07 -7.19
C TRP A 23 0.24 -1.13 -8.22
N SER A 24 0.74 -1.01 -9.45
CA SER A 24 0.50 -2.00 -10.50
C SER A 24 1.13 -3.35 -10.15
N GLU A 25 2.35 -3.34 -9.61
CA GLU A 25 3.04 -4.53 -9.12
C GLU A 25 2.35 -5.13 -7.89
N ALA A 26 1.92 -4.30 -6.93
CA ALA A 26 1.18 -4.74 -5.75
C ALA A 26 -0.13 -5.44 -6.11
N LEU A 27 -0.89 -4.89 -7.07
CA LEU A 27 -2.16 -5.48 -7.55
C LEU A 27 -1.94 -6.76 -8.35
N ALA A 28 -0.82 -6.89 -9.08
CA ALA A 28 -0.46 -8.13 -9.75
C ALA A 28 -0.12 -9.23 -8.72
N ALA A 29 0.69 -8.89 -7.70
CA ALA A 29 1.10 -9.81 -6.66
C ALA A 29 -0.05 -10.18 -5.69
N MET A 30 -0.99 -9.27 -5.46
CA MET A 30 -2.13 -9.41 -4.55
C MET A 30 -3.43 -8.95 -5.24
N PRO A 31 -4.05 -9.77 -6.11
CA PRO A 31 -5.27 -9.38 -6.82
C PRO A 31 -6.49 -9.10 -5.93
N ASP A 32 -6.45 -9.58 -4.68
CA ASP A 32 -7.47 -9.34 -3.64
C ASP A 32 -7.05 -8.25 -2.63
N LEU A 33 -6.01 -7.46 -2.94
CA LEU A 33 -5.57 -6.33 -2.11
C LEU A 33 -6.72 -5.34 -1.90
N ARG A 34 -7.06 -5.08 -0.64
CA ARG A 34 -8.16 -4.21 -0.26
C ARG A 34 -7.75 -3.31 0.90
N HIS A 35 -8.07 -2.02 0.73
CA HIS A 35 -7.93 -0.98 1.74
C HIS A 35 -9.33 -0.59 2.21
N GLU A 36 -9.64 -0.84 3.47
CA GLU A 36 -10.90 -0.43 4.09
C GLU A 36 -10.66 0.73 5.05
N ILE A 37 -11.07 1.93 4.65
CA ILE A 37 -10.97 3.14 5.47
C ILE A 37 -11.88 2.99 6.69
N GLN A 38 -11.29 3.12 7.88
CA GLN A 38 -12.00 3.07 9.16
C GLN A 38 -12.33 4.46 9.67
N GLU A 39 -11.43 5.42 9.46
CA GLU A 39 -11.54 6.79 9.93
C GLU A 39 -10.73 7.70 9.02
N ILE A 40 -11.22 8.92 8.84
CA ILE A 40 -10.51 10.02 8.18
C ILE A 40 -10.51 11.19 9.16
N VAL A 41 -9.33 11.76 9.40
CA VAL A 41 -9.14 12.99 10.17
C VAL A 41 -8.49 14.02 9.25
N VAL A 42 -9.06 15.22 9.21
CA VAL A 42 -8.58 16.31 8.35
C VAL A 42 -8.22 17.51 9.22
N GLU A 43 -6.99 18.02 9.03
CA GLU A 43 -6.51 19.25 9.65
C GLU A 43 -5.79 20.10 8.60
N GLY A 44 -6.44 21.19 8.15
CA GLY A 44 -5.87 22.08 7.15
C GLY A 44 -5.65 21.39 5.79
N ASP A 45 -4.40 21.28 5.38
CA ASP A 45 -3.94 20.60 4.17
C ASP A 45 -3.49 19.15 4.42
N VAL A 46 -3.66 18.64 5.64
CA VAL A 46 -3.32 17.27 6.03
C VAL A 46 -4.58 16.42 6.13
N GLU A 47 -4.58 15.28 5.46
CA GLU A 47 -5.57 14.22 5.60
C GLU A 47 -4.87 12.95 6.09
N MET A 48 -5.38 12.38 7.18
CA MET A 48 -4.91 11.13 7.76
C MET A 48 -6.03 10.10 7.68
N ALA A 49 -5.70 8.88 7.28
CA ALA A 49 -6.66 7.78 7.23
C ALA A 49 -6.14 6.59 8.03
N ARG A 50 -6.98 6.08 8.94
CA ARG A 50 -6.77 4.74 9.50
C ARG A 50 -7.40 3.73 8.57
N VAL A 51 -6.62 2.73 8.16
CA VAL A 51 -7.01 1.77 7.13
C VAL A 51 -6.73 0.35 7.59
N ILE A 52 -7.70 -0.53 7.42
CA ILE A 52 -7.46 -1.97 7.45
C ILE A 52 -7.05 -2.41 6.05
N VAL A 53 -5.86 -2.99 5.93
CA VAL A 53 -5.37 -3.56 4.68
C VAL A 53 -5.41 -5.07 4.74
N THR A 54 -6.01 -5.70 3.73
CA THR A 54 -6.08 -7.16 3.58
C THR A 54 -5.64 -7.58 2.19
N GLY A 55 -5.11 -8.79 2.07
CA GLY A 55 -4.82 -9.40 0.78
C GLY A 55 -4.17 -10.77 0.95
N THR A 56 -3.93 -11.45 -0.16
CA THR A 56 -3.19 -12.70 -0.22
C THR A 56 -2.01 -12.51 -1.15
N LEU A 57 -0.79 -12.64 -0.63
CA LEU A 57 0.41 -12.56 -1.45
C LEU A 57 0.50 -13.82 -2.33
N ARG A 58 0.36 -13.66 -3.65
CA ARG A 58 0.41 -14.74 -4.65
C ARG A 58 1.73 -14.77 -5.41
N GLN A 59 2.48 -13.68 -5.40
CA GLN A 59 3.80 -13.52 -6.01
C GLN A 59 4.69 -12.73 -5.04
N ASP A 60 6.00 -12.87 -5.15
CA ASP A 60 6.91 -12.10 -4.31
C ASP A 60 6.74 -10.59 -4.56
N PHE A 61 6.74 -9.81 -3.48
CA PHE A 61 6.55 -8.36 -3.53
C PHE A 61 7.32 -7.69 -2.42
N ALA A 62 7.98 -6.56 -2.71
CA ALA A 62 8.74 -5.77 -1.73
C ALA A 62 9.76 -6.58 -0.91
N GLY A 63 10.37 -7.61 -1.52
CA GLY A 63 11.32 -8.51 -0.85
C GLY A 63 10.68 -9.56 0.07
N LEU A 64 9.35 -9.65 0.11
CA LEU A 64 8.62 -10.70 0.82
C LEU A 64 8.34 -11.87 -0.11
N GLU A 65 8.74 -13.07 0.33
CA GLU A 65 8.44 -14.31 -0.37
C GLU A 65 6.97 -14.71 -0.19
N THR A 66 6.36 -15.22 -1.26
CA THR A 66 4.98 -15.72 -1.21
C THR A 66 4.85 -16.95 -0.30
N THR A 67 3.97 -16.87 0.69
CA THR A 67 3.62 -18.00 1.57
C THR A 67 2.23 -18.58 1.28
N GLY A 68 1.43 -17.89 0.46
CA GLY A 68 0.02 -18.22 0.19
C GLY A 68 -0.94 -17.92 1.34
N ALA A 69 -0.46 -17.44 2.50
CA ALA A 69 -1.31 -17.02 3.60
C ALA A 69 -1.88 -15.61 3.36
N GLY A 70 -3.16 -15.42 3.68
CA GLY A 70 -3.78 -14.08 3.71
C GLY A 70 -3.26 -13.27 4.89
N PHE A 71 -3.23 -11.94 4.73
CA PHE A 71 -2.87 -11.01 5.79
C PHE A 71 -4.00 -10.04 6.11
N ARG A 72 -3.92 -9.47 7.32
CA ARG A 72 -4.72 -8.33 7.78
C ARG A 72 -3.82 -7.42 8.61
N ILE A 73 -3.73 -6.16 8.24
CA ILE A 73 -2.95 -5.14 8.94
C ILE A 73 -3.88 -3.98 9.27
N ASP A 74 -3.77 -3.48 10.50
CA ASP A 74 -4.41 -2.24 10.94
C ASP A 74 -3.35 -1.13 10.85
N GLN A 75 -3.45 -0.28 9.82
CA GLN A 75 -2.54 0.83 9.57
C GLN A 75 -3.17 2.12 10.11
N ALA A 76 -2.46 2.76 11.04
CA ALA A 76 -2.83 4.03 11.68
C ALA A 76 -1.60 4.95 11.72
#